data_AF-F9FES1-F1
#
_entry.id   AF-F9FES1-F1
#
_cell.length_a   1.000
_cell.length_b   1.000
_cell.length_c   1.000
_cell.angle_alpha   90.00
_cell.angle_beta   90.00
_cell.angle_gamma   90.00
#
_symmetry.space_group_name_H-M   'P 1'
#
loop_
_entity.id
_entity.type
_entity.pdbx_description
1 polymer ?
#
loop_
_entity_poly.entity_id
_entity_poly.type
_entity_poly.pdbx_seq_one_letter_code
_entity_poly.pdbx_strand_id
1 'polypeptide(L)'
;MTLLHHWTASTSQQVAKDKEIRNFWQNTATSVALQHLYVLQEIMSVAALHLAYLSQSEKSTYMEIASEHHIRSLQGFHTSVSQCRNDIEKGSTVFLWSLLIMFYVCLSLGRLGCSSDICIEDHRDRVLGTVWIRLIRGIKSVIEDNRPAVESDDFNAISMGEEAGYFSRLAEEERVISIRVIS
;
A
#
# COMPACT_ATOMS: atom_id res chain seq x y z
N MET A 1 -9.55 -17.51 3.75
CA MET A 1 -8.91 -17.13 5.02
C MET A 1 -7.38 -17.03 4.93
N THR A 2 -6.71 -17.63 3.95
CA THR A 2 -5.24 -17.67 3.86
C THR A 2 -4.56 -16.30 3.74
N LEU A 3 -5.13 -15.35 2.98
CA LEU A 3 -4.52 -14.04 2.74
C LEU A 3 -4.48 -13.13 3.99
N LEU A 4 -5.54 -13.09 4.80
CA LEU A 4 -5.57 -12.27 6.02
C LEU A 4 -4.60 -12.82 7.06
N HIS A 5 -4.51 -14.15 7.16
CA HIS A 5 -3.49 -14.79 8.00
C HIS A 5 -2.07 -14.46 7.50
N HIS A 6 -1.83 -14.53 6.19
CA HIS A 6 -0.55 -14.14 5.60
C HIS A 6 -0.22 -12.66 5.87
N TRP A 7 -1.22 -11.78 5.81
CA TRP A 7 -1.06 -10.39 6.19
C TRP A 7 -0.56 -10.23 7.63
N THR A 8 -1.27 -10.82 8.60
CA THR A 8 -0.96 -10.64 10.03
C THR A 8 0.33 -11.35 10.45
N ALA A 9 0.67 -12.47 9.82
CA ALA A 9 1.86 -13.26 10.16
C ALA A 9 3.13 -12.84 9.40
N SER A 10 2.99 -12.24 8.21
CA SER A 10 4.14 -11.99 7.32
C SER A 10 4.13 -10.60 6.70
N THR A 11 3.12 -10.25 5.88
CA THR A 11 3.15 -9.00 5.10
C THR A 11 3.28 -7.75 5.99
N SER A 12 2.47 -7.64 7.04
CA SER A 12 2.52 -6.53 8.01
C SER A 12 3.84 -6.44 8.78
N GLN A 13 4.64 -7.52 8.80
CA GLN A 13 5.97 -7.50 9.41
C GLN A 13 7.07 -7.04 8.44
N GLN A 14 6.80 -7.04 7.14
CA GLN A 14 7.80 -6.69 6.11
C GLN A 14 7.61 -5.30 5.52
N VAL A 15 6.48 -4.64 5.81
CA VAL A 15 6.22 -3.25 5.38
C VAL A 15 7.21 -2.24 5.96
N ALA A 16 7.76 -2.47 7.17
CA ALA A 16 8.61 -1.51 7.88
C ALA A 16 9.77 -2.16 8.68
N LYS A 17 10.94 -1.51 8.66
CA LYS A 17 12.08 -1.85 9.55
C LYS A 17 11.83 -1.41 10.99
N ASP A 18 11.06 -0.35 11.20
CA ASP A 18 10.70 0.14 12.53
C ASP A 18 9.64 -0.74 13.21
N LYS A 19 9.81 -1.01 14.51
CA LYS A 19 8.93 -1.91 15.27
C LYS A 19 7.55 -1.28 15.54
N GLU A 20 7.50 0.01 15.80
CA GLU A 20 6.26 0.73 16.08
C GLU A 20 5.40 0.80 14.81
N ILE A 21 6.03 1.07 13.66
CA ILE A 21 5.34 1.05 12.37
C ILE A 21 4.82 -0.35 12.02
N ARG A 22 5.61 -1.42 12.24
CA ARG A 22 5.10 -2.80 12.09
C ARG A 22 3.90 -3.08 13.00
N ASN A 23 3.97 -2.64 14.24
CA ASN A 23 2.90 -2.83 15.22
C ASN A 23 1.62 -2.12 14.78
N PHE A 24 1.74 -0.91 14.23
CA PHE A 24 0.62 -0.19 13.62
C PHE A 24 -0.02 -1.02 12.50
N TRP A 25 0.77 -1.51 11.54
CA TRP A 25 0.23 -2.26 10.40
C TRP A 25 -0.39 -3.59 10.80
N GLN A 26 0.23 -4.29 11.75
CA GLN A 26 -0.26 -5.57 12.23
C GLN A 26 -1.54 -5.43 13.07
N ASN A 27 -1.64 -4.40 13.92
CA ASN A 27 -2.72 -4.28 14.89
C ASN A 27 -3.72 -3.20 14.50
N THR A 28 -3.31 -1.93 14.48
CA THR A 28 -4.20 -0.79 14.22
C THR A 28 -4.82 -0.87 12.82
N ALA A 29 -3.99 -1.00 11.78
CA ALA A 29 -4.49 -1.07 10.40
C ALA A 29 -5.37 -2.31 10.17
N THR A 30 -4.98 -3.47 10.71
CA THR A 30 -5.78 -4.70 10.62
C THR A 30 -7.12 -4.55 11.35
N SER A 31 -7.15 -3.93 12.52
CA SER A 31 -8.39 -3.68 13.28
C SER A 31 -9.35 -2.79 12.50
N VAL A 32 -8.84 -1.67 11.95
CA VAL A 32 -9.63 -0.77 11.08
C VAL A 32 -10.14 -1.54 9.85
N ALA A 33 -9.31 -2.38 9.24
CA ALA A 33 -9.70 -3.18 8.10
C ALA A 33 -10.85 -4.15 8.40
N LEU A 34 -10.84 -4.79 9.57
CA LEU A 34 -11.94 -5.68 9.98
C LEU A 34 -13.28 -4.95 10.15
N GLN A 35 -13.25 -3.64 10.39
CA GLN A 35 -14.45 -2.79 10.52
C GLN A 35 -14.90 -2.21 9.16
N HIS A 36 -13.97 -2.03 8.22
CA HIS A 36 -14.24 -1.43 6.91
C HIS A 36 -13.86 -2.39 5.78
N LEU A 37 -14.87 -3.03 5.19
CA LEU A 37 -14.68 -4.07 4.17
C LEU A 37 -13.74 -3.65 3.03
N TYR A 38 -13.81 -2.40 2.57
CA TYR A 38 -12.97 -1.92 1.47
C TYR A 38 -11.48 -1.85 1.84
N VAL A 39 -11.15 -1.49 3.09
CA VAL A 39 -9.77 -1.55 3.60
C VAL A 39 -9.31 -2.98 3.72
N LEU A 40 -10.18 -3.89 4.18
CA LEU A 40 -9.87 -5.31 4.20
C LEU A 40 -9.57 -5.85 2.80
N GLN A 41 -10.36 -5.49 1.79
CA GLN A 41 -10.07 -5.89 0.40
C GLN A 41 -8.68 -5.41 -0.04
N GLU A 42 -8.28 -4.18 0.31
CA GLU A 42 -6.94 -3.67 -0.05
C GLU A 42 -5.81 -4.35 0.73
N ILE A 43 -6.00 -4.68 2.00
CA ILE A 43 -5.03 -5.51 2.75
C ILE A 43 -4.85 -6.87 2.06
N MET A 44 -5.94 -7.47 1.59
CA MET A 44 -5.92 -8.77 0.93
C MET A 44 -5.21 -8.69 -0.44
N SER A 45 -5.37 -7.58 -1.18
CA SER A 45 -4.65 -7.36 -2.43
C SER A 45 -3.14 -7.26 -2.21
N VAL A 46 -2.70 -6.50 -1.22
CA VAL A 46 -1.29 -6.35 -0.83
C VAL A 46 -0.71 -7.69 -0.35
N ALA A 47 -1.46 -8.45 0.45
CA ALA A 47 -1.03 -9.77 0.91
C ALA A 47 -0.90 -10.78 -0.25
N ALA A 48 -1.81 -10.74 -1.23
CA ALA A 48 -1.74 -11.57 -2.42
C ALA A 48 -0.52 -11.21 -3.29
N LEU A 49 -0.21 -9.91 -3.47
CA LEU A 49 1.02 -9.52 -4.18
C LEU A 49 2.28 -9.97 -3.45
N HIS A 50 2.29 -9.92 -2.12
CA HIS A 50 3.42 -10.45 -1.36
C HIS A 50 3.57 -11.98 -1.56
N LEU A 51 2.47 -12.74 -1.64
CA LEU A 51 2.55 -14.17 -2.00
C LEU A 51 3.02 -14.38 -3.45
N ALA A 52 2.57 -13.55 -4.39
CA ALA A 52 3.05 -13.60 -5.76
C ALA A 52 4.57 -13.37 -5.85
N TYR A 53 5.12 -12.53 -4.96
CA TYR A 53 6.55 -12.27 -4.84
C TYR A 53 7.32 -13.47 -4.31
N LEU A 54 6.75 -14.18 -3.33
CA LEU A 54 7.39 -15.35 -2.71
C LEU A 54 7.29 -16.62 -3.58
N SER A 55 6.18 -16.79 -4.30
CA SER A 55 5.85 -18.01 -5.04
C SER A 55 5.83 -17.78 -6.55
N GLN A 56 7.01 -17.86 -7.18
CA GLN A 56 7.15 -17.63 -8.62
C GLN A 56 6.30 -18.60 -9.48
N SER A 57 6.05 -19.82 -9.01
CA SER A 57 5.23 -20.82 -9.71
C SER A 57 3.74 -20.47 -9.78
N GLU A 58 3.23 -19.72 -8.80
CA GLU A 58 1.82 -19.33 -8.68
C GLU A 58 1.63 -17.82 -8.86
N LYS A 59 2.68 -17.12 -9.31
CA LYS A 59 2.74 -15.67 -9.43
C LYS A 59 1.54 -15.09 -10.17
N SER A 60 1.19 -15.64 -11.33
CA SER A 60 0.06 -15.15 -12.14
C SER A 60 -1.27 -15.26 -11.39
N THR A 61 -1.49 -16.36 -10.69
CA THR A 61 -2.71 -16.62 -9.91
C THR A 61 -2.83 -15.61 -8.77
N TYR A 62 -1.76 -15.39 -8.01
CA TYR A 62 -1.79 -14.42 -6.92
C TYR A 62 -1.89 -12.96 -7.41
N MET A 63 -1.33 -12.63 -8.57
CA MET A 63 -1.52 -11.30 -9.20
C MET A 63 -2.98 -11.08 -9.63
N GLU A 64 -3.66 -12.10 -10.16
CA GLU A 64 -5.08 -12.03 -10.50
C GLU A 64 -5.94 -11.82 -9.24
N ILE A 65 -5.70 -12.62 -8.19
CA ILE A 65 -6.37 -12.48 -6.90
C ILE A 65 -6.14 -11.08 -6.31
N ALA A 66 -4.93 -10.54 -6.41
CA ALA A 66 -4.62 -9.20 -5.95
C ALA A 66 -5.42 -8.13 -6.70
N SER A 67 -5.46 -8.22 -8.03
CA SER A 67 -6.22 -7.30 -8.89
C SER A 67 -7.71 -7.32 -8.56
N GLU A 68 -8.29 -8.51 -8.37
CA GLU A 68 -9.70 -8.66 -8.02
C GLU A 68 -10.04 -7.98 -6.69
N HIS A 69 -9.21 -8.21 -5.66
CA HIS A 69 -9.36 -7.56 -4.36
C HIS A 69 -9.21 -6.04 -4.44
N HIS A 70 -8.23 -5.54 -5.19
CA HIS A 70 -8.02 -4.10 -5.39
C HIS A 70 -9.21 -3.44 -6.12
N ILE A 71 -9.73 -4.07 -7.18
CA ILE A 71 -10.91 -3.54 -7.89
C ILE A 71 -12.13 -3.46 -6.97
N ARG A 72 -12.35 -4.47 -6.11
CA ARG A 72 -13.44 -4.47 -5.13
C ARG A 72 -13.27 -3.38 -4.07
N SER A 73 -12.03 -3.08 -3.67
CA SER A 73 -11.73 -2.06 -2.66
C SER A 73 -12.10 -0.64 -3.14
N LEU A 74 -11.92 -0.37 -4.43
CA LEU A 74 -12.22 0.95 -5.04
C LEU A 74 -13.67 1.41 -4.84
N GLN A 75 -14.64 0.51 -4.91
CA GLN A 75 -16.06 0.87 -4.77
C GLN A 75 -16.37 1.48 -3.38
N GLY A 76 -15.86 0.85 -2.32
CA GLY A 76 -16.02 1.35 -0.96
C GLY A 76 -15.17 2.58 -0.67
N PHE A 77 -13.97 2.66 -1.27
CA PHE A 77 -13.14 3.86 -1.21
C PHE A 77 -13.84 5.08 -1.82
N HIS A 78 -14.37 4.97 -3.05
CA HIS A 78 -15.08 6.07 -3.72
C HIS A 78 -16.28 6.58 -2.90
N THR A 79 -17.03 5.66 -2.29
CA THR A 79 -18.14 6.01 -1.41
C THR A 79 -17.63 6.75 -0.16
N SER A 80 -16.57 6.24 0.47
CA SER A 80 -16.00 6.83 1.70
C SER A 80 -15.40 8.21 1.47
N VAL A 81 -14.70 8.43 0.35
CA VAL A 81 -14.16 9.73 -0.05
C VAL A 81 -15.25 10.79 -0.21
N SER A 82 -16.41 10.43 -0.77
CA SER A 82 -17.53 11.37 -0.91
C SER A 82 -18.14 11.81 0.43
N GLN A 83 -17.89 11.05 1.50
CA GLN A 83 -18.50 11.23 2.81
C GLN A 83 -17.51 11.68 3.90
N CYS A 84 -16.20 11.66 3.64
CA CYS A 84 -15.19 11.89 4.69
C CYS A 84 -15.02 13.36 5.09
N ARG A 85 -15.52 14.33 4.31
CA ARG A 85 -15.22 15.77 4.50
C ARG A 85 -15.50 16.33 5.90
N ASN A 86 -16.46 15.76 6.64
CA ASN A 86 -16.79 16.18 8.00
C ASN A 86 -16.78 15.00 8.99
N ASP A 87 -16.13 13.89 8.63
CA ASP A 87 -16.15 12.64 9.38
C ASP A 87 -14.72 12.15 9.57
N ILE A 88 -14.20 12.37 10.76
CA ILE A 88 -12.80 12.08 11.16
C ILE A 88 -12.48 10.60 10.98
N GLU A 89 -13.40 9.72 11.37
CA GLU A 89 -13.23 8.27 11.26
C GLU A 89 -13.09 7.88 9.79
N LYS A 90 -14.02 8.32 8.93
CA LYS A 90 -13.93 8.06 7.49
C LYS A 90 -12.68 8.67 6.87
N GLY A 91 -12.27 9.85 7.31
CA GLY A 91 -11.03 10.50 6.89
C GLY A 91 -9.80 9.62 7.16
N SER A 92 -9.67 9.12 8.39
CA SER A 92 -8.57 8.22 8.78
C SER A 92 -8.57 6.90 8.00
N THR A 93 -9.75 6.31 7.76
CA THR A 93 -9.89 5.07 7.01
C THR A 93 -9.55 5.25 5.52
N VAL A 94 -9.97 6.38 4.92
CA VAL A 94 -9.59 6.76 3.55
C VAL A 94 -8.08 6.98 3.45
N PHE A 95 -7.47 7.61 4.45
CA PHE A 95 -6.02 7.79 4.51
C PHE A 95 -5.30 6.45 4.58
N LEU A 96 -5.71 5.54 5.47
CA LEU A 96 -5.14 4.19 5.59
C LEU A 96 -5.23 3.41 4.28
N TRP A 97 -6.41 3.41 3.64
CA TRP A 97 -6.57 2.76 2.33
C TRP A 97 -5.63 3.35 1.29
N SER A 98 -5.42 4.67 1.33
CA SER A 98 -4.53 5.36 0.40
C SER A 98 -3.04 5.00 0.58
N LEU A 99 -2.62 4.64 1.79
CA LEU A 99 -1.30 4.07 2.04
C LEU A 99 -1.21 2.62 1.52
N LEU A 100 -2.27 1.83 1.67
CA LEU A 100 -2.30 0.45 1.18
C LEU A 100 -2.24 0.37 -0.35
N ILE A 101 -2.94 1.25 -1.09
CA ILE A 101 -2.81 1.31 -2.55
C ILE A 101 -1.38 1.68 -2.97
N MET A 102 -0.65 2.45 -2.16
CA MET A 102 0.76 2.71 -2.43
C MET A 102 1.57 1.41 -2.40
N PHE A 103 1.39 0.56 -1.37
CA PHE A 103 2.03 -0.76 -1.33
C PHE A 103 1.62 -1.64 -2.50
N TYR A 104 0.34 -1.62 -2.87
CA TYR A 104 -0.17 -2.37 -4.02
C TYR A 104 0.56 -1.95 -5.31
N VAL A 105 0.68 -0.66 -5.57
CA VAL A 105 1.40 -0.12 -6.73
C VAL A 105 2.88 -0.49 -6.67
N CYS A 106 3.55 -0.31 -5.53
CA CYS A 106 4.97 -0.67 -5.38
C CYS A 106 5.23 -2.16 -5.64
N LEU A 107 4.44 -3.06 -5.05
CA LEU A 107 4.63 -4.50 -5.20
C LEU A 107 4.29 -4.98 -6.62
N SER A 108 3.22 -4.45 -7.23
CA SER A 108 2.82 -4.83 -8.59
C SER A 108 3.81 -4.36 -9.65
N LEU A 109 4.43 -3.18 -9.46
CA LEU A 109 5.43 -2.62 -10.38
C LEU A 109 6.87 -3.08 -10.13
N GLY A 110 7.17 -3.63 -8.95
CA GLY A 110 8.49 -4.18 -8.64
C GLY A 110 8.79 -5.46 -9.43
N ARG A 111 9.40 -6.46 -8.78
CA ARG A 111 9.78 -7.76 -9.40
C ARG A 111 8.63 -8.55 -10.01
N LEU A 112 7.38 -8.13 -9.79
CA LEU A 112 6.19 -8.79 -10.33
C LEU A 112 5.82 -8.34 -11.75
N GLY A 113 6.11 -7.10 -12.12
CA GLY A 113 5.65 -6.52 -13.39
C GLY A 113 6.47 -6.87 -14.64
N CYS A 114 7.65 -7.50 -14.52
CA CYS A 114 8.55 -7.66 -15.68
C CYS A 114 9.20 -9.04 -15.78
N SER A 115 9.24 -9.55 -17.02
CA SER A 115 10.05 -10.69 -17.45
C SER A 115 11.26 -10.23 -18.31
N SER A 116 11.42 -8.93 -18.56
CA SER A 116 12.55 -8.34 -19.31
C SER A 116 12.80 -6.88 -18.94
N ASP A 117 14.06 -6.44 -19.02
CA ASP A 117 14.55 -5.13 -18.55
C ASP A 117 14.01 -3.90 -19.30
N ILE A 118 13.45 -4.08 -20.51
CA ILE A 118 12.98 -2.96 -21.36
C ILE A 118 11.59 -2.45 -20.91
N CYS A 119 10.77 -3.33 -20.34
CA CYS A 119 9.44 -2.96 -19.83
C CYS A 119 9.52 -2.15 -18.53
N ILE A 120 10.67 -2.20 -17.85
CA ILE A 120 10.95 -1.57 -16.56
C ILE A 120 11.09 -0.04 -16.68
N GLU A 121 11.49 0.52 -17.81
CA GLU A 121 11.65 1.98 -17.95
C GLU A 121 10.33 2.64 -18.36
N ASP A 122 9.68 2.14 -19.42
CA ASP A 122 8.46 2.72 -20.00
C ASP A 122 7.24 2.68 -19.06
N HIS A 123 7.01 1.55 -18.37
CA HIS A 123 5.87 1.43 -17.44
C HIS A 123 6.09 2.21 -16.14
N ARG A 124 7.35 2.30 -15.71
CA ARG A 124 7.75 2.98 -14.48
C ARG A 124 7.66 4.48 -14.66
N ASP A 125 8.09 5.03 -15.80
CA ASP A 125 7.95 6.47 -16.10
C ASP A 125 6.49 6.91 -16.24
N ARG A 126 5.61 6.05 -16.74
CA ARG A 126 4.18 6.39 -16.85
C ARG A 126 3.49 6.45 -15.48
N VAL A 127 3.81 5.50 -14.59
CA VAL A 127 3.18 5.36 -13.27
C VAL A 127 3.87 6.24 -12.21
N LEU A 128 5.21 6.24 -12.14
CA LEU A 128 6.05 7.19 -11.39
C LEU A 128 6.16 8.57 -12.07
N GLY A 129 5.42 8.83 -13.15
CA GLY A 129 5.31 10.18 -13.73
C GLY A 129 3.98 10.82 -13.39
N THR A 130 2.87 10.15 -13.70
CA THR A 130 1.55 10.81 -13.70
C THR A 130 0.55 10.23 -12.71
N VAL A 131 0.66 8.93 -12.39
CA VAL A 131 -0.30 8.25 -11.50
C VAL A 131 0.06 8.47 -10.04
N TRP A 132 1.31 8.27 -9.66
CA TRP A 132 1.75 8.52 -8.28
C TRP A 132 1.61 10.00 -7.87
N ILE A 133 1.89 10.97 -8.77
CA ILE A 133 1.68 12.40 -8.48
C ILE A 133 0.19 12.68 -8.23
N ARG A 134 -0.70 12.09 -9.04
CA ARG A 134 -2.15 12.24 -8.84
C ARG A 134 -2.62 11.56 -7.55
N LEU A 135 -2.07 10.40 -7.20
CA LEU A 135 -2.35 9.70 -5.95
C LEU A 135 -1.84 10.53 -4.76
N ILE A 136 -0.59 10.95 -4.73
CA ILE A 136 -0.03 11.79 -3.67
C ILE A 136 -0.75 13.13 -3.58
N ARG A 137 -1.14 13.76 -4.69
CA ARG A 137 -1.94 14.99 -4.66
C ARG A 137 -3.35 14.74 -4.13
N GLY A 138 -3.98 13.63 -4.49
CA GLY A 138 -5.27 13.21 -3.95
C GLY A 138 -5.18 12.94 -2.45
N ILE A 139 -4.15 12.21 -2.02
CA ILE A 139 -3.83 11.93 -0.61
C ILE A 139 -3.57 13.23 0.14
N LYS A 140 -2.77 14.15 -0.41
CA LYS A 140 -2.50 15.46 0.19
C LYS A 140 -3.77 16.28 0.32
N SER A 141 -4.66 16.25 -0.67
CA SER A 141 -5.97 16.91 -0.58
C SER A 141 -6.84 16.30 0.52
N VAL A 142 -6.83 14.96 0.65
CA VAL A 142 -7.54 14.26 1.72
C VAL A 142 -6.94 14.58 3.09
N ILE A 143 -5.61 14.61 3.22
CA ILE A 143 -4.89 14.98 4.46
C ILE A 143 -5.19 16.43 4.83
N GLU A 144 -5.17 17.36 3.88
CA GLU A 144 -5.46 18.77 4.16
C GLU A 144 -6.90 18.97 4.65
N ASP A 145 -7.85 18.23 4.07
CA ASP A 145 -9.26 18.23 4.49
C ASP A 145 -9.51 17.46 5.81
N ASN A 146 -8.65 16.49 6.18
CA ASN A 146 -8.82 15.61 7.35
C ASN A 146 -7.68 15.70 8.37
N ARG A 147 -6.88 16.78 8.34
CA ARG A 147 -5.74 17.05 9.23
C ARG A 147 -5.98 16.73 10.72
N PRO A 148 -7.12 17.08 11.35
CA PRO A 148 -7.34 16.72 12.75
C PRO A 148 -7.43 15.20 13.01
N ALA A 149 -7.79 14.39 12.01
CA ALA A 149 -7.79 12.93 12.12
C ALA A 149 -6.37 12.35 12.05
N VAL A 150 -5.51 12.95 11.23
CA VAL A 150 -4.12 12.52 11.04
C VAL A 150 -3.25 12.85 12.26
N GLU A 151 -3.60 13.93 12.97
CA GLU A 151 -2.96 14.34 14.23
C GLU A 151 -3.46 13.55 15.46
N SER A 152 -4.41 12.63 15.28
CA SER A 152 -4.83 11.72 16.36
C SER A 152 -3.72 10.74 16.75
N ASP A 153 -3.69 10.35 18.02
CA ASP A 153 -2.64 9.48 18.58
C ASP A 153 -2.45 8.17 17.80
N ASP A 154 -3.52 7.64 17.20
CA ASP A 154 -3.49 6.35 16.49
C ASP A 154 -2.71 6.41 15.16
N PHE A 155 -2.68 7.56 14.49
CA PHE A 155 -2.01 7.75 13.19
C PHE A 155 -0.74 8.61 13.28
N ASN A 156 -0.43 9.17 14.45
CA ASN A 156 0.79 9.96 14.66
C ASN A 156 2.09 9.19 14.38
N ALA A 157 2.09 7.87 14.63
CA ALA A 157 3.22 6.99 14.29
C ALA A 157 3.56 7.01 12.78
N ILE A 158 2.57 7.31 11.92
CA ILE A 158 2.73 7.44 10.46
C ILE A 158 2.81 8.91 10.03
N SER A 159 2.18 9.83 10.77
CA SER A 159 2.16 11.27 10.44
C SER A 159 3.52 11.96 10.65
N MET A 160 4.40 11.38 11.48
CA MET A 160 5.76 11.86 11.68
C MET A 160 6.68 11.61 10.47
N GLY A 161 6.56 12.45 9.45
CA GLY A 161 7.65 13.09 8.69
C GLY A 161 8.70 12.27 7.93
N GLU A 162 8.82 10.95 8.10
CA GLU A 162 9.91 10.14 7.51
C GLU A 162 9.46 9.21 6.39
N GLU A 163 8.16 8.98 6.19
CA GLU A 163 7.68 7.95 5.27
C GLU A 163 7.95 8.26 3.80
N ALA A 164 7.87 9.53 3.37
CA ALA A 164 8.28 9.90 2.01
C ALA A 164 9.77 9.57 1.77
N GLY A 165 10.61 9.68 2.80
CA GLY A 165 12.01 9.30 2.76
C GLY A 165 12.22 7.78 2.84
N TYR A 166 11.42 7.06 3.61
CA TYR A 166 11.46 5.60 3.71
C TYR A 166 11.03 4.93 2.39
N PHE A 167 9.95 5.40 1.76
CA PHE A 167 9.50 4.88 0.47
C PHE A 167 10.44 5.27 -0.68
N SER A 168 11.01 6.48 -0.64
CA SER A 168 12.07 6.86 -1.57
C SER A 168 13.32 6.01 -1.37
N ARG A 169 13.73 5.73 -0.12
CA ARG A 169 14.86 4.85 0.22
C ARG A 169 14.59 3.39 -0.08
N LEU A 170 13.36 2.88 0.02
CA LEU A 170 13.02 1.51 -0.38
C LEU A 170 13.10 1.36 -1.90
N ALA A 171 12.59 2.33 -2.66
CA ALA A 171 12.78 2.37 -4.12
C ALA A 171 14.27 2.49 -4.51
N GLU A 172 15.07 3.17 -3.70
CA GLU A 172 16.52 3.35 -3.89
C GLU A 172 17.34 2.13 -3.43
N GLU A 173 16.96 1.47 -2.34
CA GLU A 173 17.53 0.20 -1.84
C GLU A 173 17.19 -0.95 -2.80
N GLU A 174 15.99 -0.99 -3.41
CA GLU A 174 15.69 -1.92 -4.51
C GLU A 174 16.58 -1.65 -5.74
N ARG A 175 16.91 -0.39 -6.03
CA ARG A 175 17.91 0.02 -7.03
C ARG A 175 19.29 -0.57 -6.71
N VAL A 176 19.76 -0.49 -5.45
CA VAL A 176 21.08 -0.98 -5.01
C VAL A 176 21.15 -2.51 -4.96
N ILE A 177 20.07 -3.17 -4.53
CA ILE A 177 19.97 -4.64 -4.49
C ILE A 177 19.97 -5.20 -5.91
N SER A 178 19.33 -4.52 -6.87
CA SER A 178 19.35 -4.93 -8.29
C SER A 178 20.71 -4.72 -8.95
N ILE A 179 21.48 -3.69 -8.57
CA ILE A 179 22.85 -3.46 -9.09
C ILE A 179 23.85 -4.49 -8.55
N ARG A 180 23.72 -4.93 -7.30
CA ARG A 180 24.63 -5.93 -6.69
C ARG A 180 24.38 -7.37 -7.15
N VAL A 181 23.27 -7.66 -7.82
CA VAL A 181 22.95 -9.00 -8.35
C VAL A 181 23.41 -9.16 -9.81
N ILE A 182 23.92 -8.09 -10.43
CA ILE A 182 24.43 -8.06 -11.82
C ILE A 182 25.96 -7.79 -11.85
N SER A 183 26.68 -8.02 -10.74
CA SER A 183 28.17 -8.02 -10.73
C SER A 183 28.72 -9.33 -10.20
#